data_AF-T0ZEP5-F1
#
_entry.id   AF-T0ZEP5-F1
#
_cell.length_a   1.000
_cell.length_b   1.000
_cell.length_c   1.000
_cell.angle_alpha   90.00
_cell.angle_beta   90.00
_cell.angle_gamma   90.00
#
_symmetry.space_group_name_H-M   'P 1'
#
loop_
_entity.id
_entity.type
_entity.pdbx_description
1 polymer ?
#
loop_
_entity_poly.entity_id
_entity_poly.type
_entity_poly.pdbx_seq_one_letter_code
_entity_poly.pdbx_strand_id
1 'polypeptide(L)'
;MENPESWRMVQQEVLQEIAMSIGISLNLEQMLKSTLPVFMRRLGCTLASVVTRCGEEDPIQLMTLPRNTRHELQMEFLYRLMSQYDRRNKGIKSIFHTSMDKYHCYLWPLPEIGFLLLARNISLPL
;
A
#
# COMPACT_ATOMS: atom_id res chain seq x y z
N MET A 1 19.02 13.55 -16.78
CA MET A 1 19.33 12.98 -15.46
C MET A 1 18.33 13.56 -14.47
N GLU A 2 17.25 12.83 -14.18
CA GLU A 2 16.22 13.30 -13.25
C GLU A 2 16.73 13.23 -11.81
N ASN A 3 16.55 14.32 -11.07
CA ASN A 3 17.09 14.48 -9.72
C ASN A 3 16.32 13.59 -8.73
N PRO A 4 16.97 12.66 -8.00
CA PRO A 4 16.33 11.79 -7.01
C PRO A 4 15.59 12.56 -5.88
N GLU A 5 15.92 13.83 -5.65
CA GLU A 5 15.22 14.68 -4.68
C GLU A 5 13.83 15.12 -5.15
N SER A 6 13.61 15.31 -6.45
CA SER A 6 12.28 15.62 -7.00
C SER A 6 11.27 14.51 -6.73
N TRP A 7 11.71 13.25 -6.79
CA TRP A 7 10.85 12.10 -6.52
C TRP A 7 10.41 12.02 -5.07
N ARG A 8 11.28 12.39 -4.11
CA ARG A 8 10.91 12.46 -2.69
C ARG A 8 9.91 13.58 -2.41
N MET A 9 10.07 14.74 -3.05
CA MET A 9 9.14 15.85 -2.91
C MET A 9 7.75 15.51 -3.47
N VAL A 10 7.69 14.92 -4.67
CA VAL A 10 6.42 14.44 -5.26
C VAL A 10 5.76 13.38 -4.36
N GLN A 11 6.54 12.46 -3.80
CA GLN A 11 6.01 11.48 -2.83
C GLN A 11 5.43 12.16 -1.58
N GLN A 12 6.10 13.17 -1.03
CA GLN A 12 5.63 13.90 0.15
C GLN A 12 4.38 14.73 -0.14
N GLU A 13 4.31 15.39 -1.30
CA GLU A 13 3.12 16.15 -1.72
C GLU A 13 1.92 15.23 -1.91
N VAL A 14 2.12 14.08 -2.57
CA VAL A 14 1.09 13.06 -2.70
C VAL A 14 0.64 12.60 -1.32
N LEU A 15 1.58 12.24 -0.43
CA LEU A 15 1.33 11.82 0.96
C LEU A 15 0.51 12.84 1.77
N GLN A 16 0.79 14.14 1.59
CA GLN A 16 0.08 15.22 2.27
C GLN A 16 -1.33 15.41 1.72
N GLU A 17 -1.51 15.29 0.40
CA GLU A 17 -2.83 15.31 -0.24
C GLU A 17 -3.70 14.13 0.23
N ILE A 18 -3.07 12.96 0.49
CA ILE A 18 -3.75 11.81 1.11
C ILE A 18 -4.29 12.17 2.48
N ALA A 19 -3.41 12.67 3.36
CA ALA A 19 -3.76 12.98 4.74
C ALA A 19 -4.91 13.99 4.83
N MET A 20 -4.92 14.99 3.94
CA MET A 20 -6.00 15.98 3.85
C MET A 20 -7.32 15.38 3.35
N SER A 21 -7.29 14.50 2.34
CA SER A 21 -8.50 13.85 1.83
C SER A 21 -9.10 12.85 2.82
N ILE A 22 -8.29 12.32 3.74
CA ILE A 22 -8.71 11.39 4.79
C ILE A 22 -9.51 12.11 5.89
N GLY A 23 -9.15 13.35 6.23
CA GLY A 23 -9.77 14.11 7.33
C GLY A 23 -11.24 14.52 7.15
N ILE A 24 -11.85 14.27 5.98
CA ILE A 24 -13.18 14.80 5.62
C ILE A 24 -14.29 13.71 5.75
N SER A 25 -13.94 12.43 5.80
CA SER A 25 -14.92 11.32 5.85
C SER A 25 -14.79 10.50 7.13
N LEU A 26 -15.83 10.51 7.97
CA LEU A 26 -15.95 9.64 9.15
C LEU A 26 -16.12 8.15 8.79
N ASN A 27 -16.35 7.82 7.52
CA ASN A 27 -16.45 6.44 7.02
C ASN A 27 -15.16 6.06 6.29
N LEU A 28 -14.36 5.18 6.93
CA LEU A 28 -13.09 4.66 6.43
C LEU A 28 -13.23 3.99 5.05
N GLU A 29 -14.28 3.20 4.85
CA GLU A 29 -14.49 2.49 3.59
C GLU A 29 -14.79 3.46 2.44
N GLN A 30 -15.61 4.48 2.69
CA GLN A 30 -15.95 5.49 1.69
C GLN A 30 -14.75 6.36 1.30
N MET A 31 -13.93 6.70 2.30
CA MET A 31 -12.68 7.44 2.13
C MET A 31 -11.64 6.64 1.34
N LEU A 32 -11.45 5.35 1.64
CA LEU A 32 -10.53 4.50 0.90
C LEU A 32 -11.00 4.29 -0.54
N LYS A 33 -12.31 4.14 -0.77
CA LYS A 33 -12.90 4.05 -2.12
C LYS A 33 -12.67 5.29 -2.97
N SER A 34 -12.71 6.49 -2.39
CA SER A 34 -12.49 7.74 -3.14
C SER A 34 -11.01 8.04 -3.38
N THR A 35 -10.15 7.70 -2.43
CA THR A 35 -8.72 8.11 -2.45
C THR A 35 -7.79 7.08 -3.09
N LEU A 36 -7.96 5.78 -2.83
CA LEU A 36 -7.05 4.74 -3.35
C LEU A 36 -6.92 4.74 -4.88
N PRO A 37 -7.99 4.91 -5.68
CA PRO A 37 -7.85 4.98 -7.13
C PRO A 37 -6.96 6.14 -7.61
N VAL A 38 -6.95 7.27 -6.88
CA VAL A 38 -6.09 8.41 -7.18
C VAL A 38 -4.62 8.04 -6.96
N PHE A 39 -4.30 7.36 -5.85
CA PHE A 39 -2.92 6.90 -5.57
C PHE A 39 -2.46 5.83 -6.54
N MET A 40 -3.33 4.87 -6.85
CA MET A 40 -3.04 3.85 -7.83
C MET A 40 -2.65 4.46 -9.18
N ARG A 41 -3.41 5.45 -9.67
CA ARG A 41 -3.08 6.13 -10.92
C ARG A 41 -1.77 6.92 -10.85
N ARG A 42 -1.56 7.71 -9.78
CA ARG A 42 -0.35 8.54 -9.65
C ARG A 42 0.94 7.73 -9.49
N LEU A 43 0.87 6.55 -8.86
CA LEU A 43 2.02 5.68 -8.63
C LEU A 43 2.17 4.59 -9.70
N GLY A 44 1.28 4.57 -10.71
CA GLY A 44 1.22 3.51 -11.72
C GLY A 44 0.95 2.12 -11.13
N CYS A 45 0.25 2.06 -9.99
CA CYS A 45 -0.10 0.82 -9.32
C CYS A 45 -1.38 0.21 -9.87
N THR A 46 -1.33 -1.09 -10.12
CA THR A 46 -2.44 -1.88 -10.68
C THR A 46 -3.20 -2.64 -9.61
N LEU A 47 -2.66 -2.71 -8.40
CA LEU A 47 -3.25 -3.38 -7.26
C LEU A 47 -3.09 -2.53 -5.99
N ALA A 48 -4.15 -2.48 -5.20
CA ALA A 48 -4.14 -1.91 -3.85
C ALA A 48 -4.86 -2.84 -2.88
N SER A 49 -4.33 -3.02 -1.68
CA SER A 49 -4.99 -3.77 -0.61
C SER A 49 -4.78 -3.09 0.73
N VAL A 50 -5.84 -2.97 1.53
CA VAL A 50 -5.75 -2.55 2.91
C VAL A 50 -5.97 -3.78 3.78
N VAL A 51 -5.01 -4.07 4.63
CA VAL A 51 -5.04 -5.21 5.54
C VAL A 51 -4.89 -4.75 6.98
N THR A 52 -5.68 -5.34 7.87
CA THR A 52 -5.47 -5.21 9.31
C THR A 52 -4.82 -6.46 9.87
N ARG A 53 -4.03 -6.30 10.93
CA ARG A 53 -3.43 -7.41 11.66
C ARG A 53 -3.96 -7.38 13.09
N CYS A 54 -4.79 -8.37 13.43
CA CYS A 54 -5.27 -8.58 14.80
C CYS A 54 -4.30 -9.49 15.55
N GLY A 55 -3.23 -8.93 16.13
CA GLY A 55 -2.29 -9.70 16.95
C GLY A 55 -1.49 -10.76 16.18
N GLU A 56 -1.60 -12.02 16.61
CA GLU A 56 -0.98 -13.20 15.96
C GLU A 56 -1.88 -13.85 14.90
N GLU A 57 -3.11 -13.37 14.75
CA GLU A 57 -4.02 -13.91 13.74
C GLU A 57 -3.62 -13.49 12.33
N ASP A 58 -4.13 -14.28 11.40
CA ASP A 58 -4.07 -14.05 9.97
C ASP A 58 -4.54 -12.62 9.59
N PRO A 59 -3.77 -11.80 8.85
CA PRO A 59 -4.21 -10.53 8.30
C PRO A 59 -5.60 -10.62 7.66
N ILE A 60 -6.43 -9.66 8.02
CA ILE A 60 -7.79 -9.55 7.48
C ILE A 60 -7.75 -8.47 6.40
N GLN A 61 -8.16 -8.83 5.20
CA GLN A 61 -8.27 -7.89 4.09
C GLN A 61 -9.52 -7.03 4.25
N LEU A 62 -9.34 -5.75 4.58
CA LEU A 62 -10.42 -4.79 4.72
C LEU A 62 -10.93 -4.31 3.35
N MET A 63 -10.02 -4.18 2.38
CA MET A 63 -10.35 -3.71 1.05
C MET A 63 -9.31 -4.18 0.03
N THR A 64 -9.73 -4.44 -1.20
CA THR A 64 -8.80 -4.67 -2.32
C THR A 64 -9.36 -4.14 -3.63
N LEU A 65 -8.44 -3.60 -4.44
CA LEU A 65 -8.67 -3.15 -5.80
C LEU A 65 -7.65 -3.80 -6.75
N PRO A 66 -8.10 -4.39 -7.88
CA PRO A 66 -9.50 -4.61 -8.25
C PRO A 66 -10.13 -5.75 -7.41
N ARG A 67 -11.46 -5.69 -7.19
CA ARG A 67 -12.20 -6.62 -6.30
C ARG A 67 -12.20 -8.08 -6.76
N ASN A 68 -11.89 -8.34 -8.02
CA ASN A 68 -11.92 -9.67 -8.65
C ASN A 68 -10.57 -10.42 -8.56
N THR A 69 -9.67 -9.97 -7.70
CA THR A 69 -8.38 -10.64 -7.54
C THR A 69 -8.52 -11.92 -6.72
N ARG A 70 -7.77 -12.97 -7.07
CA ARG A 70 -7.83 -14.27 -6.38
C ARG A 70 -7.34 -14.15 -4.93
N HIS A 71 -8.26 -14.27 -3.98
CA HIS A 71 -8.04 -14.04 -2.55
C HIS A 71 -6.89 -14.87 -1.96
N GLU A 72 -6.84 -16.19 -2.23
CA GLU A 72 -5.83 -17.09 -1.64
C GLU A 72 -4.39 -16.72 -2.03
N LEU A 73 -4.16 -16.46 -3.32
CA LEU A 73 -2.85 -16.05 -3.84
C LEU A 73 -2.45 -14.66 -3.32
N GLN A 74 -3.42 -13.76 -3.10
CA GLN A 74 -3.15 -12.46 -2.50
C GLN A 74 -2.74 -12.57 -1.04
N MET A 75 -3.42 -13.42 -0.27
CA MET A 75 -3.12 -13.60 1.14
C MET A 75 -1.72 -14.15 1.34
N GLU A 76 -1.33 -15.21 0.65
CA GLU A 76 0.05 -15.75 0.71
C GLU A 76 1.10 -14.69 0.34
N PHE A 77 0.82 -13.91 -0.71
CA PHE A 77 1.67 -12.80 -1.11
C PHE A 77 1.79 -11.73 -0.02
N LEU A 78 0.68 -11.33 0.60
CA LEU A 78 0.62 -10.37 1.70
C LEU A 78 1.42 -10.84 2.92
N TYR A 79 1.28 -12.11 3.33
CA TYR A 79 2.07 -12.70 4.42
C TYR A 79 3.56 -12.59 4.17
N ARG A 80 4.02 -12.99 2.98
CA ARG A 80 5.44 -12.94 2.61
C ARG A 80 5.96 -11.51 2.67
N LEU A 81 5.16 -10.55 2.21
CA LEU A 81 5.52 -9.14 2.20
C LEU A 81 5.59 -8.55 3.62
N MET A 82 4.60 -8.84 4.46
CA MET A 82 4.57 -8.41 5.87
C MET A 82 5.70 -9.05 6.68
N SER A 83 6.02 -10.32 6.44
CA SER A 83 7.18 -10.98 7.07
C SER A 83 8.51 -10.32 6.66
N GLN A 84 8.66 -9.92 5.39
CA GLN A 84 9.83 -9.14 4.96
C GLN A 84 9.89 -7.77 5.62
N TYR A 85 8.76 -7.09 5.74
CA TYR A 85 8.64 -5.83 6.45
C TYR A 85 9.10 -5.97 7.90
N ASP A 86 8.56 -6.93 8.65
CA ASP A 86 8.86 -7.13 10.08
C ASP A 86 10.37 -7.40 10.29
N ARG A 87 10.97 -8.24 9.44
CA ARG A 87 12.41 -8.55 9.50
C ARG A 87 13.30 -7.34 9.21
N ARG A 88 12.93 -6.49 8.24
CA ARG A 88 13.77 -5.35 7.83
C ARG A 88 13.58 -4.13 8.72
N ASN A 89 12.36 -3.85 9.14
CA ASN A 89 12.04 -2.62 9.86
C ASN A 89 12.23 -2.73 11.37
N LYS A 90 12.38 -3.93 11.96
CA LYS A 90 12.66 -4.15 13.39
C LYS A 90 11.77 -3.29 14.32
N GLY A 91 10.50 -3.10 13.97
CA GLY A 91 9.54 -2.30 14.73
C GLY A 91 9.46 -0.81 14.35
N ILE A 92 10.33 -0.30 13.49
CA ILE A 92 10.23 1.07 12.95
C ILE A 92 9.10 1.13 11.92
N LYS A 93 8.07 1.93 12.19
CA LYS A 93 6.95 2.15 11.25
C LYS A 93 7.39 3.08 10.13
N SER A 94 7.94 2.51 9.05
CA SER A 94 8.39 3.25 7.88
C SER A 94 7.82 2.69 6.59
N ILE A 95 7.82 3.50 5.53
CA ILE A 95 7.42 3.05 4.19
C ILE A 95 8.40 1.97 3.74
N PHE A 96 7.88 0.79 3.42
CA PHE A 96 8.68 -0.31 2.91
C PHE A 96 8.43 -0.49 1.43
N HIS A 97 9.50 -0.54 0.63
CA HIS A 97 9.40 -0.86 -0.79
C HIS A 97 10.28 -2.07 -1.09
N THR A 98 9.77 -2.98 -1.91
CA THR A 98 10.51 -4.15 -2.36
C THR A 98 9.98 -4.63 -3.71
N SER A 99 10.77 -5.44 -4.39
CA SER A 99 10.30 -6.18 -5.56
C SER A 99 10.11 -7.62 -5.15
N MET A 100 8.91 -8.17 -5.38
CA MET A 100 8.57 -9.55 -5.07
C MET A 100 7.85 -10.18 -6.24
N ASP A 101 8.36 -11.33 -6.68
CA ASP A 101 7.92 -12.03 -7.88
C ASP A 101 7.97 -11.11 -9.11
N LYS A 102 6.83 -10.77 -9.71
CA LYS A 102 6.73 -9.85 -10.87
C LYS A 102 6.25 -8.45 -10.48
N TYR A 103 6.18 -8.12 -9.19
CA TYR A 103 5.59 -6.89 -8.72
C TYR A 103 6.58 -6.02 -7.95
N HIS A 104 6.55 -4.71 -8.25
CA HIS A 104 7.11 -3.71 -7.37
C HIS A 104 6.05 -3.31 -6.35
N CYS A 105 6.39 -3.39 -5.08
CA CYS A 105 5.45 -3.28 -3.97
C CYS A 105 5.85 -2.16 -3.02
N TYR A 106 4.86 -1.38 -2.63
CA TYR A 106 4.92 -0.41 -1.55
C TYR A 106 4.03 -0.90 -0.42
N LEU A 107 4.58 -1.00 0.78
CA LEU A 107 3.86 -1.33 2.00
C LEU A 107 3.96 -0.16 2.97
N TRP A 108 2.81 0.44 3.24
CA TRP A 108 2.66 1.57 4.14
C TRP A 108 2.04 1.11 5.45
N PRO A 109 2.74 1.23 6.59
CA PRO A 109 2.10 1.05 7.89
C PRO A 109 1.08 2.16 8.10
N LEU A 110 -0.18 1.78 8.31
CA LEU A 110 -1.27 2.66 8.72
C LEU A 110 -1.41 2.58 10.24
N PRO A 111 -1.11 3.65 10.99
CA PRO A 111 -1.36 3.68 12.43
C PRO A 111 -2.79 3.25 12.75
N GLU A 112 -2.97 2.39 13.76
CA GLU A 112 -4.26 1.92 14.28
C GLU A 112 -5.12 1.06 13.33
N ILE A 113 -4.78 1.00 12.03
CA ILE A 113 -5.54 0.24 11.02
C ILE A 113 -4.79 -1.01 10.56
N GLY A 114 -3.48 -0.92 10.31
CA GLY A 114 -2.69 -2.03 9.77
C GLY A 114 -1.73 -1.59 8.67
N PHE A 115 -1.95 -2.05 7.44
CA PHE A 115 -1.10 -1.74 6.30
C PHE A 115 -1.88 -1.43 5.02
N LEU A 116 -1.36 -0.50 4.23
CA LEU A 116 -1.71 -0.27 2.84
C LEU A 116 -0.64 -0.87 1.94
N LEU A 117 -1.02 -1.87 1.15
CA LEU A 117 -0.24 -2.40 0.04
C LEU A 117 -0.64 -1.69 -1.25
N LEU A 118 0.35 -1.20 -2.00
CA LEU A 118 0.22 -0.86 -3.41
C LEU A 118 1.22 -1.69 -4.21
N ALA A 119 0.77 -2.28 -5.32
CA ALA A 119 1.63 -3.06 -6.19
C ALA A 119 1.42 -2.71 -7.66
N ARG A 120 2.51 -2.75 -8.42
CA ARG A 120 2.51 -2.63 -9.87
C ARG A 120 3.35 -3.72 -10.50
N ASN A 121 2.99 -4.15 -11.69
CA ASN A 121 3.80 -5.11 -12.42
C ASN A 121 5.14 -4.44 -12.82
N ILE A 122 6.25 -5.15 -12.61
CA ILE A 122 7.59 -4.69 -12.99
C ILE A 122 7.72 -4.51 -14.51
N SER A 123 6.93 -5.25 -15.30
CA SER A 123 6.93 -5.14 -16.76
C SER A 123 5.99 -4.06 -17.32
N LEU A 124 5.31 -3.29 -16.48
CA LEU A 124 4.58 -2.10 -16.94
C LEU A 124 5.54 -0.89 -16.90
N PRO A 125 5.84 -0.25 -18.05
CA PRO A 125 6.58 1.00 -18.05
C PRO A 125 5.78 2.09 -17.30
N LEU A 126 6.51 2.98 -16.64
CA LEU A 126 6.01 4.19 -15.99
C LEU A 126 5.36 5.14 -17.02
#